data_AF-A0ABD4ZHE9-F1
#
_entry.id   AF-A0ABD4ZHE9-F1
#
_cell.length_a   1.000
_cell.length_b   1.000
_cell.length_c   1.000
_cell.angle_alpha   90.00
_cell.angle_beta   90.00
_cell.angle_gamma   90.00
#
_symmetry.space_group_name_H-M   'P 1'
#
loop_
_entity.id
_entity.type
_entity.pdbx_description
1 polymer ?
#
loop_
_entity_poly.entity_id
_entity_poly.type
_entity_poly.pdbx_seq_one_letter_code
_entity_poly.pdbx_strand_id
1 'polypeptide(L)' 'VVVVVSSLIGGLINAFILDLPINTALAMASGFGWYSLSGILLTESFGPVIGSAAFFNDLARELIAIMLIPGLIRRSR' A
#
# COMPACT_ATOMS: atom_id res chain seq x y z
N VAL A 1 5.92 2.06 -14.52
CA VAL A 1 6.04 0.62 -14.85
C VAL A 1 6.68 -0.16 -13.71
N VAL A 2 7.91 0.16 -13.28
CA VAL A 2 8.59 -0.56 -12.19
C VAL A 2 7.76 -0.60 -10.91
N VAL A 3 7.26 0.55 -10.43
CA VAL A 3 6.39 0.63 -9.24
C VAL A 3 5.14 -0.23 -9.38
N VAL A 4 4.48 -0.20 -10.54
CA VAL A 4 3.26 -0.99 -10.79
C VAL A 4 3.56 -2.48 -10.67
N VAL A 5 4.59 -2.94 -11.37
CA VAL A 5 4.97 -4.36 -11.37
C VAL A 5 5.41 -4.80 -9.98
N SER A 6 6.27 -4.03 -9.30
CA SER A 6 6.74 -4.37 -7.96
C SER A 6 5.60 -4.39 -6.94
N SER A 7 4.67 -3.44 -6.99
CA SER A 7 3.53 -3.39 -6.08
C SER A 7 2.59 -4.58 -6.31
N LEU A 8 2.27 -4.91 -7.56
CA LEU A 8 1.37 -6.04 -7.86
C LEU A 8 2.00 -7.39 -7.48
N ILE A 9 3.30 -7.57 -7.72
CA ILE A 9 4.03 -8.77 -7.24
C ILE A 9 3.98 -8.83 -5.71
N GLY A 10 4.21 -7.71 -5.02
CA GLY A 10 4.07 -7.62 -3.57
C GLY A 10 2.67 -7.99 -3.08
N GLY A 11 1.63 -7.50 -3.75
CA GLY A 11 0.24 -7.86 -3.48
C GLY A 11 -0.04 -9.34 -3.69
N LEU A 12 0.49 -9.93 -4.76
CA LEU A 12 0.35 -11.36 -5.03
C LEU A 12 1.02 -12.21 -3.96
N ILE A 13 2.24 -11.86 -3.55
CA ILE A 13 2.95 -12.53 -2.45
C ILE A 13 2.14 -12.42 -1.15
N ASN A 14 1.60 -11.23 -0.85
CA ASN A 14 0.81 -10.99 0.36
C ASN A 14 -0.51 -11.78 0.35
N ALA A 15 -1.09 -12.03 -0.83
CA ALA A 15 -2.27 -12.89 -0.97
C ALA A 15 -2.00 -14.30 -0.43
N PHE A 16 -0.84 -14.87 -0.76
CA PHE A 16 -0.45 -16.21 -0.31
C PHE A 16 -0.02 -16.24 1.17
N ILE A 17 0.59 -15.18 1.69
CA ILE A 17 1.04 -15.13 3.09
C ILE A 17 -0.15 -14.95 4.05
N LEU A 18 -1.12 -14.13 3.67
CA LEU A 18 -2.26 -13.78 4.53
C LEU A 18 -3.51 -14.61 4.21
N ASP A 19 -3.41 -15.63 3.35
CA ASP A 19 -4.53 -16.41 2.81
C ASP A 19 -5.70 -15.52 2.33
N LEU A 20 -5.35 -14.40 1.69
CA LEU A 20 -6.32 -13.46 1.14
C LEU A 20 -6.67 -13.83 -0.30
N PRO A 21 -7.93 -13.59 -0.72
CA PRO A 21 -8.29 -13.63 -2.12
C PRO A 21 -7.37 -12.72 -2.95
N ILE A 22 -6.86 -13.24 -4.07
CA ILE A 22 -5.90 -12.53 -4.93
C ILE A 22 -6.47 -11.17 -5.40
N ASN A 23 -7.77 -11.11 -5.69
CA ASN A 23 -8.46 -9.87 -6.04
C ASN A 23 -8.37 -8.81 -4.92
N THR A 24 -8.56 -9.21 -3.66
CA THR A 24 -8.45 -8.30 -2.51
C THR A 24 -7.03 -7.80 -2.35
N ALA A 25 -6.05 -8.70 -2.39
CA ALA A 25 -4.64 -8.35 -2.19
C ALA A 25 -4.07 -7.49 -3.32
N LEU A 26 -4.46 -7.76 -4.58
CA LEU A 26 -4.08 -6.93 -5.72
C LEU A 26 -4.79 -5.57 -5.69
N ALA A 27 -6.06 -5.52 -5.27
CA ALA A 27 -6.77 -4.26 -5.10
C ALA A 27 -6.07 -3.36 -4.07
N MET A 28 -5.67 -3.93 -2.91
CA MET A 28 -4.86 -3.23 -1.91
C MET A 28 -3.53 -2.72 -2.48
N ALA A 29 -2.82 -3.53 -3.26
CA ALA A 29 -1.54 -3.15 -3.86
C ALA A 29 -1.66 -2.09 -4.98
N SER A 30 -2.83 -1.99 -5.61
CA SER A 30 -3.11 -1.07 -6.72
C SER A 30 -3.45 0.35 -6.29
N GLY A 31 -3.55 0.63 -4.99
CA GLY A 31 -3.81 1.98 -4.46
C GLY A 31 -2.67 2.97 -4.71
N PHE A 32 -1.44 2.47 -4.96
CA PHE A 32 -0.22 3.24 -5.24
C PHE A 32 0.08 4.41 -4.29
N GLY A 33 -0.51 4.44 -3.10
CA GLY A 33 -0.34 5.51 -2.12
C GLY A 33 -1.46 6.53 -2.03
N TRP A 34 -2.54 6.39 -2.81
CA TRP A 34 -3.72 7.25 -2.66
C TRP A 34 -4.58 6.78 -1.49
N TYR A 35 -4.10 7.00 -0.27
CA TYR A 35 -4.80 6.58 0.96
C TYR A 35 -6.23 7.12 1.05
N SER A 36 -6.47 8.37 0.62
CA SER A 36 -7.79 9.02 0.69
C SER A 36 -8.84 8.35 -0.18
N LEU A 37 -8.44 7.70 -1.27
CA LEU A 37 -9.34 7.02 -2.19
C LEU A 37 -9.33 5.50 -1.95
N SER A 38 -8.14 4.91 -1.88
CA SER A 38 -7.90 3.49 -1.69
C SER A 38 -8.59 2.94 -0.44
N GLY A 39 -8.45 3.63 0.70
CA GLY A 39 -9.05 3.19 1.96
C GLY A 39 -10.58 3.16 1.93
N ILE A 40 -11.21 4.18 1.33
CA ILE A 40 -12.68 4.27 1.22
C ILE A 40 -13.19 3.21 0.25
N LEU A 41 -12.63 3.12 -0.96
CA LEU A 41 -13.04 2.15 -1.97
C LEU A 41 -12.92 0.70 -1.49
N LEU A 42 -11.82 0.38 -0.80
CA LEU A 42 -11.61 -0.96 -0.25
C LEU A 42 -12.49 -1.23 0.97
N THR A 43 -12.84 -0.20 1.75
CA THR A 43 -13.84 -0.32 2.82
C THR A 43 -15.21 -0.67 2.24
N GLU A 44 -15.62 -0.01 1.16
CA GLU A 44 -16.91 -0.25 0.51
C GLU A 44 -16.96 -1.60 -0.20
N SER A 45 -15.84 -2.04 -0.81
CA SER A 45 -15.80 -3.27 -1.61
C SER A 45 -15.49 -4.54 -0.82
N PHE A 46 -14.62 -4.45 0.18
CA PHE A 46 -14.08 -5.61 0.92
C PHE A 46 -14.26 -5.50 2.43
N GLY A 47 -14.95 -4.47 2.90
CA GLY A 47 -15.25 -4.23 4.30
C GLY A 47 -14.22 -3.38 5.03
N PRO A 48 -14.60 -2.84 6.20
CA PRO A 48 -13.82 -1.84 6.93
C PRO A 48 -12.47 -2.35 7.43
N VAL A 49 -12.30 -3.66 7.66
CA VAL A 49 -11.01 -4.24 8.08
C VAL A 49 -9.96 -4.09 6.98
N ILE A 50 -10.29 -4.49 5.75
CA ILE A 50 -9.38 -4.41 4.61
C ILE A 50 -9.14 -2.95 4.21
N GLY A 51 -10.19 -2.13 4.19
CA GLY A 51 -10.05 -0.72 3.87
C GLY A 51 -9.21 0.07 4.88
N SER A 52 -9.36 -0.21 6.18
CA SER A 52 -8.50 0.36 7.22
C SER A 52 -7.05 -0.10 7.06
N ALA A 53 -6.82 -1.39 6.77
CA ALA A 53 -5.48 -1.92 6.55
C ALA A 53 -4.79 -1.26 5.34
N ALA A 54 -5.51 -1.06 4.24
CA ALA A 54 -4.99 -0.39 3.05
C ALA A 54 -4.68 1.09 3.31
N PHE A 55 -5.57 1.79 4.02
CA PHE A 55 -5.33 3.17 4.45
C PHE A 55 -4.07 3.28 5.31
N PHE A 56 -3.94 2.43 6.33
CA PHE A 56 -2.77 2.42 7.21
C PHE A 56 -1.48 2.08 6.47
N ASN A 57 -1.52 1.14 5.52
CA ASN A 57 -0.38 0.81 4.67
C ASN A 57 0.12 2.04 3.89
N ASP A 58 -0.79 2.74 3.21
CA ASP A 58 -0.44 3.90 2.41
C ASP A 58 0.05 5.08 3.29
N LEU A 59 -0.62 5.32 4.43
CA LEU A 59 -0.23 6.34 5.40
C LEU A 59 1.15 6.05 6.01
N ALA A 60 1.40 4.81 6.45
CA ALA A 60 2.67 4.41 7.03
C ALA A 60 3.82 4.60 6.04
N ARG A 61 3.63 4.20 4.78
CA ARG A 61 4.61 4.42 3.70
C ARG A 61 4.94 5.89 3.54
N GLU A 62 3.94 6.76 3.58
CA GLU A 62 4.12 8.22 3.42
C GLU A 62 4.84 8.84 4.63
N LEU A 63 4.45 8.46 5.85
CA LEU A 63 5.13 8.89 7.08
C LEU A 63 6.60 8.44 7.11
N ILE A 64 6.88 7.20 6.73
CA ILE A 64 8.24 6.67 6.62
C ILE A 64 9.02 7.47 5.57
N ALA A 65 8.44 7.74 4.41
CA ALA A 65 9.09 8.55 3.38
C ALA A 65 9.46 9.95 3.91
N ILE A 66 8.52 10.64 4.56
CA ILE A 66 8.74 11.98 5.15
C ILE A 66 9.85 11.94 6.22
N MET A 67 9.86 10.94 7.08
CA MET A 67 10.91 10.77 8.10
C MET A 67 12.29 10.47 7.50
N LEU A 68 12.35 9.78 6.36
CA LEU A 68 13.61 9.41 5.70
C LEU A 68 14.20 10.55 4.85
N ILE A 69 13.38 11.48 4.33
CA ILE A 69 13.84 12.59 3.48
C ILE A 69 15.02 13.36 4.10
N PRO A 70 14.97 13.83 5.37
CA PRO A 70 16.09 14.56 5.97
C PRO A 70 17.38 13.75 6.06
N GLY A 71 17.27 12.44 6.37
CA GLY A 71 18.41 11.54 6.47
C GLY A 71 19.06 11.25 5.12
N LEU A 72 18.26 11.08 4.07
CA LEU A 72 18.72 10.87 2.71
C LEU A 72 19.39 12.10 2.12
N ILE A 73 18.81 13.30 2.33
CA ILE A 73 19.38 14.56 1.85
C ILE A 73 20.76 14.80 2.45
N ARG A 74 21.00 14.41 3.71
CA ARG A 74 22.28 14.60 4.40
C ARG A 74 23.41 13.72 3.84
N ARG A 75 23.12 12.64 3.12
CA ARG A 75 24.11 11.80 2.42
C ARG A 75 24.46 12.28 1.01
N SER A 76 23.73 13.27 0.48
CA SER A 76 23.87 13.81 -0.88
C SER A 76 24.71 15.10 -0.93
N ARG A 77 25.31 15.50 0.20
CA ARG A 77 26.28 16.61 0.31
C ARG A 77 27.57 16.07 0.89
#